data_AF-A0A8J8SFQ1-F1
#
_entry.id   AF-A0A8J8SFQ1-F1
#
_cell.length_a   1.000
_cell.length_b   1.000
_cell.length_c   1.000
_cell.angle_alpha   90.00
_cell.angle_beta   90.00
_cell.angle_gamma   90.00
#
_symmetry.space_group_name_H-M   'P 1'
#
loop_
_entity.id
_entity.type
_entity.pdbx_description
1 polymer ?
#
loop_
_entity_poly.entity_id
_entity_poly.type
_entity_poly.pdbx_seq_one_letter_code
_entity_poly.pdbx_strand_id
1 'polypeptide(L)'
;MKQRTFLDLTPLLDVVLILLFAFMLNVNAASSETEAQLENETETSQSLRLQLDEKDNEIKKLQDELEHSQVKIAALEASLDDLQSAMTVEKETLTAITHQLTKWFGRQPLKKIANTKTIDKFLDEASVYEQLYKYDTLSKRYFFVDITLQTSNNQLSINDERTGIYITFDDVSNDDRKHLKMEQIKESIEKVLENREGGYTFVLMTLSEEGNVYRYAYNLVWDAIKEIEAKYGADKMFKTKYKSPKMTTSEAD
;
A
#
# COMPACT_ATOMS: atom_id res chain seq x y z
N MET A 1 28.79 -84.28 -89.67
CA MET A 1 27.93 -83.08 -89.57
C MET A 1 27.89 -82.64 -88.11
N LYS A 2 28.48 -81.49 -87.77
CA LYS A 2 28.51 -80.96 -86.40
C LYS A 2 27.22 -80.21 -86.12
N GLN A 3 26.43 -80.69 -85.16
CA GLN A 3 25.29 -79.95 -84.63
C GLN A 3 25.79 -78.67 -83.96
N ARG A 4 25.32 -77.52 -84.45
CA ARG A 4 25.49 -76.24 -83.74
C ARG A 4 24.39 -76.19 -82.69
N THR A 5 24.76 -76.37 -81.43
CA THR A 5 23.94 -76.06 -80.27
C THR A 5 23.69 -74.55 -80.27
N PHE A 6 22.54 -74.12 -80.79
CA PHE A 6 22.03 -72.80 -80.50
C PHE A 6 21.63 -72.81 -79.03
N LEU A 7 22.43 -72.15 -78.20
CA LEU A 7 22.06 -71.84 -76.82
C LEU A 7 20.84 -70.90 -76.87
N ASP A 8 19.71 -71.40 -76.42
CA ASP A 8 18.50 -70.60 -76.22
C ASP A 8 18.80 -69.63 -75.07
N LEU A 9 18.95 -68.33 -75.39
CA LEU A 9 19.35 -67.27 -74.45
C LEU A 9 18.17 -66.72 -73.64
N THR A 10 16.95 -67.12 -73.99
CA THR A 10 15.70 -66.69 -73.36
C THR A 10 15.66 -66.95 -71.85
N PRO A 11 16.11 -68.11 -71.33
CA PRO A 11 16.15 -68.37 -69.89
C PRO A 11 17.18 -67.50 -69.14
N LEU A 12 18.29 -67.14 -69.80
CA LEU A 12 19.31 -66.27 -69.21
C LEU A 12 18.78 -64.83 -69.09
N LEU A 13 18.08 -64.36 -70.13
CA LEU A 13 17.43 -63.06 -70.15
C LEU A 13 16.38 -62.93 -69.03
N ASP A 14 15.56 -63.97 -68.83
CA ASP A 14 14.57 -64.01 -67.74
C ASP A 14 15.21 -63.96 -66.35
N VAL A 15 16.30 -64.70 -66.12
CA VAL A 15 17.02 -64.65 -64.84
C VAL A 15 17.62 -63.26 -64.58
N VAL A 16 18.17 -62.63 -65.62
CA VAL A 16 18.71 -61.26 -65.52
C VAL A 16 17.58 -60.25 -65.26
N LEU A 17 16.43 -60.39 -65.92
CA LEU A 17 15.26 -59.53 -65.70
C LEU A 17 14.68 -59.68 -64.28
N ILE A 18 14.57 -60.91 -63.76
CA ILE A 18 14.12 -61.16 -62.39
C ILE A 18 15.10 -60.54 -61.37
N LEU A 19 16.41 -60.66 -61.60
CA LEU A 19 17.42 -60.03 -60.74
C LEU A 19 17.36 -58.50 -60.80
N LEU A 20 17.14 -57.91 -61.97
CA LEU A 20 16.96 -56.47 -62.13
C LEU A 20 15.68 -55.97 -61.44
N PHE A 21 14.60 -56.73 -61.52
CA PHE A 21 13.35 -56.41 -60.86
C PHE A 21 13.47 -56.50 -59.33
N ALA A 22 14.11 -57.57 -58.83
CA ALA A 22 14.40 -57.71 -57.41
C ALA A 22 15.31 -56.57 -56.90
N PHE A 23 16.32 -56.18 -57.68
CA PHE A 23 17.19 -55.05 -57.36
C PHE A 23 16.43 -53.71 -57.34
N MET A 24 15.61 -53.43 -58.35
CA MET A 24 14.78 -52.22 -58.39
C MET A 24 13.81 -52.14 -57.21
N LEU A 25 13.14 -53.26 -56.87
CA LEU A 25 12.25 -53.30 -55.72
C LEU A 25 13.00 -53.03 -54.41
N ASN A 26 14.19 -53.59 -54.26
CA ASN A 26 15.00 -53.41 -53.05
C ASN A 26 15.51 -51.98 -52.92
N VAL A 27 15.90 -51.34 -54.04
CA VAL A 27 16.31 -49.92 -54.07
C VAL A 27 15.14 -49.00 -53.78
N ASN A 28 13.95 -49.24 -54.36
CA ASN A 28 12.76 -48.43 -54.07
C ASN A 28 12.28 -48.60 -52.62
N ALA A 29 12.31 -49.82 -52.09
CA ALA A 29 11.96 -50.06 -50.69
C ALA A 29 12.94 -49.33 -49.74
N ALA A 30 14.24 -49.44 -49.98
CA ALA A 30 15.25 -48.72 -49.21
C ALA A 30 15.12 -47.20 -49.34
N SER A 31 14.86 -46.68 -50.55
CA SER A 31 14.67 -45.25 -50.79
C SER A 31 13.43 -44.72 -50.06
N SER A 32 12.30 -45.44 -50.15
CA SER A 32 11.05 -45.07 -49.47
C SER A 32 11.20 -45.09 -47.95
N GLU A 33 11.94 -46.05 -47.40
CA GLU A 33 12.20 -46.13 -45.95
C GLU A 33 13.10 -44.99 -45.49
N THR A 34 14.13 -44.64 -46.28
CA THR A 34 15.00 -43.49 -45.97
C THR A 34 14.27 -42.16 -46.07
N GLU A 35 13.37 -41.97 -47.05
CA GLU A 35 12.55 -40.76 -47.17
C GLU A 35 11.59 -40.61 -45.98
N ALA A 36 10.91 -41.70 -45.58
CA ALA A 36 10.03 -41.70 -44.42
C ALA A 36 10.76 -41.43 -43.09
N GLN A 37 12.01 -41.89 -42.97
CA GLN A 37 12.86 -41.56 -41.81
C GLN A 37 13.28 -40.10 -41.82
N LEU A 38 13.69 -39.56 -42.98
CA LEU A 38 14.09 -38.16 -43.10
C LEU A 38 12.93 -37.20 -42.80
N GLU A 39 11.72 -37.54 -43.26
CA GLU A 39 10.50 -36.77 -43.02
C GLU A 39 10.15 -36.75 -41.52
N ASN A 40 10.20 -37.91 -40.85
CA ASN A 40 10.02 -37.97 -39.38
C ASN A 40 11.10 -37.19 -38.61
N GLU A 41 12.37 -37.25 -39.04
CA GLU A 41 13.45 -36.49 -38.41
C GLU A 41 13.30 -34.98 -38.61
N THR A 42 12.79 -34.55 -39.77
CA THR A 42 12.51 -33.14 -40.03
C THR A 42 11.31 -32.62 -39.25
N GLU A 43 10.22 -33.40 -39.15
CA GLU A 43 9.06 -33.07 -38.32
C GLU A 43 9.43 -32.97 -36.84
N THR A 44 10.17 -33.96 -36.32
CA THR A 44 10.63 -33.93 -34.92
C THR A 44 11.56 -32.75 -34.66
N SER A 45 12.50 -32.46 -35.57
CA SER A 45 13.39 -31.29 -35.45
C SER A 45 12.63 -29.96 -35.48
N GLN A 46 11.58 -29.84 -36.30
CA GLN A 46 10.72 -28.65 -36.31
C GLN A 46 9.92 -28.53 -35.00
N SER A 47 9.38 -29.63 -34.49
CA SER A 47 8.64 -29.62 -33.22
C SER A 47 9.52 -29.22 -32.04
N LEU A 48 10.77 -29.70 -32.01
CA LEU A 48 11.75 -29.36 -30.98
C LEU A 48 12.14 -27.88 -31.04
N ARG A 49 12.24 -27.29 -32.24
CA ARG A 49 12.49 -25.85 -32.40
C ARG A 49 11.35 -25.01 -31.86
N LEU A 50 10.10 -25.38 -32.15
CA LEU A 50 8.94 -24.68 -31.60
C LEU A 50 8.88 -24.75 -30.07
N GLN A 51 9.19 -25.92 -29.50
CA GLN A 51 9.27 -26.08 -28.04
C GLN A 51 10.41 -25.25 -27.43
N LEU A 52 11.57 -25.16 -28.10
CA LEU A 52 12.67 -24.30 -27.66
C LEU A 52 12.28 -22.82 -27.66
N ASP A 53 11.63 -22.35 -28.73
CA ASP A 53 11.16 -20.96 -28.81
C ASP A 53 10.12 -20.65 -27.73
N GLU A 54 9.22 -21.60 -27.42
CA GLU A 54 8.24 -21.47 -26.34
C GLU A 54 8.93 -21.40 -24.97
N LYS A 55 9.93 -22.25 -24.73
CA LYS A 55 10.72 -22.25 -23.49
C LYS A 55 11.56 -20.99 -23.33
N ASP A 56 12.15 -20.47 -24.40
CA ASP A 56 12.90 -19.22 -24.37
C ASP A 56 12.00 -18.02 -24.02
N ASN A 57 10.77 -18.00 -24.51
CA ASN A 57 9.79 -16.98 -24.14
C ASN A 57 9.38 -17.10 -22.66
N GLU A 58 9.18 -18.32 -22.17
CA GLU A 58 8.88 -18.58 -20.76
C GLU A 58 10.03 -18.12 -19.85
N ILE A 59 11.28 -18.40 -20.23
CA ILE A 59 12.49 -17.96 -19.52
C ILE A 59 12.57 -16.43 -19.48
N LYS A 60 12.34 -15.75 -20.60
CA LYS A 60 12.34 -14.27 -20.63
C LYS A 60 11.30 -13.70 -19.69
N LYS A 61 10.09 -14.24 -19.70
CA LYS A 61 9.03 -13.79 -18.79
C LYS A 61 9.41 -13.98 -17.32
N LEU A 62 9.99 -15.12 -16.98
CA LEU A 62 10.46 -15.40 -15.62
C LEU A 62 11.62 -14.47 -15.21
N GLN A 63 12.50 -14.10 -16.15
CA GLN A 63 13.56 -13.13 -15.90
C GLN A 63 13.00 -11.73 -15.61
N ASP A 64 12.02 -11.27 -16.38
CA ASP A 64 11.35 -9.99 -16.14
C ASP A 64 10.62 -9.96 -14.79
N GLU A 65 9.93 -11.05 -14.42
CA GLU A 65 9.27 -11.19 -13.12
C GLU A 65 10.28 -11.20 -11.96
N LEU A 66 11.45 -11.81 -12.15
CA LEU A 66 12.53 -11.83 -11.17
C LEU A 66 13.11 -10.42 -10.96
N GLU A 67 13.38 -9.68 -12.05
CA GLU A 67 13.89 -8.31 -11.98
C GLU A 67 12.88 -7.38 -11.29
N HIS A 68 11.60 -7.49 -11.62
CA HIS A 68 10.55 -6.73 -10.96
C HIS A 68 10.47 -7.05 -9.46
N SER A 69 10.59 -8.32 -9.09
CA SER A 69 10.59 -8.76 -7.68
C SER A 69 11.81 -8.23 -6.92
N GLN A 70 12.99 -8.19 -7.54
CA GLN A 70 14.20 -7.62 -6.94
C GLN A 70 14.04 -6.12 -6.66
N VAL A 71 13.48 -5.36 -7.60
CA VAL A 71 13.18 -3.93 -7.39
C VAL A 71 12.24 -3.73 -6.22
N LYS A 72 11.20 -4.58 -6.10
CA LYS A 72 10.24 -4.51 -4.99
C LYS A 72 10.87 -4.85 -3.64
N ILE A 73 11.78 -5.83 -3.60
CA ILE A 73 12.53 -6.17 -2.38
C ILE A 73 13.41 -4.99 -1.96
N ALA A 74 14.15 -4.38 -2.88
CA ALA A 74 14.99 -3.22 -2.57
C ALA A 74 14.17 -2.04 -2.03
N ALA A 75 12.97 -1.80 -2.58
CA ALA A 75 12.07 -0.76 -2.08
C ALA A 75 11.54 -1.07 -0.67
N LEU A 76 11.23 -2.34 -0.38
CA LEU A 76 10.81 -2.78 0.96
C LEU A 76 11.94 -2.67 1.97
N GLU A 77 13.17 -3.02 1.59
CA GLU A 77 14.36 -2.88 2.45
C GLU A 77 14.61 -1.41 2.82
N ALA A 78 14.52 -0.48 1.86
CA ALA A 78 14.63 0.95 2.13
C ALA A 78 13.54 1.45 3.12
N SER A 79 12.29 1.00 2.93
CA SER A 79 11.21 1.35 3.86
C SER A 79 11.42 0.76 5.25
N LEU A 80 12.08 -0.40 5.37
CA LEU A 80 12.39 -1.05 6.64
C LEU A 80 13.46 -0.27 7.40
N ASP A 81 14.46 0.26 6.68
CA ASP A 81 15.53 1.10 7.24
C ASP A 81 14.97 2.43 7.76
N ASP A 82 14.10 3.09 6.98
CA ASP A 82 13.41 4.31 7.40
C ASP A 82 12.57 4.08 8.67
N LEU A 83 11.85 2.96 8.75
CA LEU A 83 11.02 2.62 9.90
C LEU A 83 11.87 2.27 11.14
N GLN A 84 13.01 1.60 10.96
CA GLN A 84 13.97 1.37 12.05
C GLN A 84 14.54 2.69 12.58
N SER A 85 14.93 3.60 11.68
CA SER A 85 15.39 4.94 12.05
C SER A 85 14.32 5.70 12.85
N ALA A 86 13.07 5.73 12.36
CA ALA A 86 11.95 6.34 13.09
C ALA A 86 11.74 5.73 14.49
N MET A 87 11.81 4.40 14.61
CA MET A 87 11.67 3.69 15.88
C MET A 87 12.82 4.02 16.85
N THR A 88 14.04 4.20 16.36
CA THR A 88 15.17 4.62 17.22
C THR A 88 14.97 6.01 17.76
N VAL A 89 14.53 6.96 16.92
CA VAL A 89 14.21 8.33 17.35
C VAL A 89 13.08 8.31 18.38
N GLU A 90 12.01 7.56 18.13
CA GLU A 90 10.90 7.45 19.07
C GLU A 90 11.37 6.85 20.42
N LYS A 91 12.19 5.80 20.40
CA LYS A 91 12.76 5.21 21.61
C LYS A 91 13.61 6.22 22.39
N GLU A 92 14.43 7.02 21.71
CA GLU A 92 15.22 8.08 22.35
C GLU A 92 14.31 9.14 22.97
N THR A 93 13.25 9.57 22.28
CA THR A 93 12.28 10.52 22.84
C THR A 93 11.55 9.95 24.07
N LEU A 94 11.13 8.69 24.04
CA LEU A 94 10.51 8.02 25.18
C LEU A 94 11.48 7.90 26.36
N THR A 95 12.76 7.66 26.08
CA THR A 95 13.82 7.60 27.10
C THR A 95 14.06 8.98 27.72
N ALA A 96 14.05 10.04 26.91
CA ALA A 96 14.14 11.41 27.39
C ALA A 96 12.92 11.81 28.24
N ILE A 97 11.71 11.44 27.81
CA ILE A 97 10.46 11.66 28.56
C ILE A 97 10.51 10.90 29.88
N THR A 98 10.92 9.63 29.91
CA THR A 98 11.05 8.88 31.18
C THR A 98 12.09 9.49 32.11
N HIS A 99 13.21 10.00 31.58
CA HIS A 99 14.19 10.71 32.39
C HIS A 99 13.62 12.01 32.97
N GLN A 100 12.87 12.78 32.17
CA GLN A 100 12.18 14.00 32.62
C GLN A 100 11.10 13.71 33.66
N LEU A 101 10.29 12.68 33.45
CA LEU A 101 9.29 12.22 34.42
C LEU A 101 9.98 11.78 35.71
N THR A 102 11.08 11.04 35.64
CA THR A 102 11.86 10.63 36.83
C THR A 102 12.43 11.84 37.56
N LYS A 103 12.83 12.90 36.85
CA LYS A 103 13.26 14.18 37.44
C LYS A 103 12.09 14.94 38.11
N TRP A 104 10.90 14.93 37.51
CA TRP A 104 9.70 15.55 38.07
C TRP A 104 9.13 14.78 39.27
N PHE A 105 9.15 13.45 39.22
CA PHE A 105 8.64 12.58 40.28
C PHE A 105 9.71 12.19 41.32
N GLY A 106 10.98 12.49 41.07
CA GLY A 106 12.14 12.14 41.91
C GLY A 106 12.19 12.78 43.29
N ARG A 107 11.14 13.48 43.73
CA ARG A 107 11.00 13.98 45.11
C ARG A 107 9.74 13.52 45.83
N GLN A 108 8.85 12.75 45.21
CA GLN A 108 7.70 12.20 45.90
C GLN A 108 7.51 10.71 45.60
N PRO A 109 7.43 9.84 46.62
CA PRO A 109 7.07 8.46 46.38
C PRO A 109 5.66 8.42 45.75
N LEU A 110 5.57 7.83 44.55
CA LEU A 110 4.35 7.62 43.73
C LEU A 110 3.16 7.04 44.52
N LYS A 111 3.40 6.47 45.71
CA LYS A 111 2.39 6.03 46.67
C LYS A 111 1.42 7.13 47.16
N LYS A 112 1.72 8.42 46.96
CA LYS A 112 0.81 9.52 47.33
C LYS A 112 -0.06 10.06 46.20
N ILE A 113 0.23 9.75 44.93
CA ILE A 113 -0.45 10.38 43.78
C ILE A 113 -1.43 9.42 43.09
N ALA A 114 -1.27 8.11 43.26
CA ALA A 114 -2.21 7.15 42.69
C ALA A 114 -2.58 6.05 43.69
N ASN A 115 -3.88 5.84 43.85
CA ASN A 115 -4.44 4.70 44.56
C ASN A 115 -4.00 3.44 43.79
N THR A 116 -3.03 2.70 44.34
CA THR A 116 -2.32 1.61 43.64
C THR A 116 -3.25 0.53 43.10
N LYS A 117 -4.44 0.36 43.71
CA LYS A 117 -5.50 -0.54 43.22
C LYS A 117 -6.07 -0.17 41.85
N THR A 118 -6.01 1.09 41.45
CA THR A 118 -6.52 1.54 40.14
C THR A 118 -5.46 1.30 39.06
N ILE A 119 -4.18 1.51 39.37
CA ILE A 119 -3.07 1.25 38.44
C ILE A 119 -2.92 -0.24 38.19
N ASP A 120 -3.03 -1.09 39.22
CA ASP A 120 -2.95 -2.55 39.05
C ASP A 120 -4.06 -3.10 38.14
N LYS A 121 -5.22 -2.42 38.04
CA LYS A 121 -6.30 -2.74 37.10
C LYS A 121 -6.03 -2.30 35.66
N PHE A 122 -5.15 -1.32 35.44
CA PHE A 122 -4.73 -0.88 34.11
C PHE A 122 -3.46 -1.62 33.64
N LEU A 123 -2.79 -2.36 34.52
CA LEU A 123 -1.59 -3.14 34.23
C LEU A 123 -1.88 -4.63 33.98
N ASP A 124 -3.13 -5.08 34.15
CA ASP A 124 -3.53 -6.43 33.77
C ASP A 124 -3.56 -6.52 32.24
N GLU A 125 -2.60 -7.23 31.65
CA GLU A 125 -2.41 -7.32 30.19
C GLU A 125 -3.70 -7.70 29.47
N ALA A 126 -4.51 -8.60 30.05
CA ALA A 126 -5.80 -8.99 29.48
C ALA A 126 -6.80 -7.82 29.39
N SER A 127 -6.81 -6.94 30.41
CA SER A 127 -7.66 -5.75 30.43
C SER A 127 -7.19 -4.68 29.45
N VAL A 128 -5.88 -4.58 29.22
CA VAL A 128 -5.27 -3.66 28.25
C VAL A 128 -5.61 -4.09 26.83
N TYR A 129 -5.46 -5.38 26.51
CA TYR A 129 -5.87 -5.91 25.20
C TYR A 129 -7.38 -5.76 24.95
N GLU A 130 -8.22 -6.00 25.95
CA GLU A 130 -9.67 -5.81 25.82
C GLU A 130 -10.03 -4.34 25.59
N GLN A 131 -9.38 -3.41 26.32
CA GLN A 131 -9.56 -1.98 26.10
C GLN A 131 -9.04 -1.54 24.72
N LEU A 132 -7.86 -1.99 24.30
CA LEU A 132 -7.31 -1.71 22.97
C LEU A 132 -8.22 -2.23 21.86
N TYR A 133 -8.78 -3.43 22.00
CA TYR A 133 -9.74 -3.99 21.04
C TYR A 133 -11.05 -3.19 21.01
N LYS A 134 -11.55 -2.74 22.17
CA LYS A 134 -12.70 -1.83 22.23
C LYS A 134 -12.40 -0.50 21.53
N TYR A 135 -11.23 0.10 21.78
CA TYR A 135 -10.81 1.33 21.12
C TYR A 135 -10.60 1.15 19.61
N ASP A 136 -10.03 0.04 19.16
CA ASP A 136 -9.89 -0.30 17.73
C ASP A 136 -11.25 -0.53 17.06
N THR A 137 -12.18 -1.19 17.75
CA THR A 137 -13.54 -1.39 17.23
C THR A 137 -14.31 -0.07 17.16
N LEU A 138 -14.10 0.82 18.13
CA LEU A 138 -14.67 2.17 18.13
C LEU A 138 -14.04 3.03 17.03
N SER A 139 -12.71 3.06 16.90
CA SER A 139 -12.02 3.88 15.90
C SER A 139 -12.48 3.55 14.47
N LYS A 140 -12.82 2.28 14.19
CA LYS A 140 -13.39 1.87 12.89
C LYS A 140 -14.76 2.46 12.58
N ARG A 141 -15.50 2.95 13.58
CA ARG A 141 -16.84 3.56 13.43
C ARG A 141 -16.83 5.08 13.49
N TYR A 142 -15.74 5.67 13.97
CA TYR A 142 -15.54 7.10 14.10
C TYR A 142 -14.66 7.63 12.97
N PHE A 143 -15.11 8.69 12.32
CA PHE A 143 -14.25 9.50 11.46
C PHE A 143 -13.73 10.69 12.26
N PHE A 144 -12.42 10.89 12.25
CA PHE A 144 -11.78 11.98 12.98
C PHE A 144 -11.49 13.14 12.03
N VAL A 145 -11.89 14.34 12.46
CA VAL A 145 -11.62 15.59 11.77
C VAL A 145 -10.89 16.51 12.75
N ASP A 146 -9.58 16.59 12.60
CA ASP A 146 -8.72 17.39 13.45
C ASP A 146 -8.51 18.77 12.82
N ILE A 147 -9.10 19.78 13.45
CA ILE A 147 -9.08 21.17 13.01
C ILE A 147 -8.08 21.92 13.89
N THR A 148 -7.07 22.52 13.29
CA THR A 148 -6.01 23.23 14.03
C THR A 148 -5.89 24.67 13.52
N LEU A 149 -5.71 25.61 14.45
CA LEU A 149 -5.41 27.00 14.15
C LEU A 149 -3.94 27.31 14.46
N GLN A 150 -3.22 27.83 13.46
CA GLN A 150 -1.78 28.10 13.56
C GLN A 150 -1.47 29.56 13.94
N THR A 151 -0.40 29.73 14.73
CA THR A 151 -0.11 30.94 15.53
C THR A 151 0.15 32.22 14.73
N SER A 152 0.76 32.14 13.55
CA SER A 152 1.35 33.33 12.90
C SER A 152 0.35 34.10 12.02
N ASN A 153 -0.77 33.47 11.67
CA ASN A 153 -1.66 33.94 10.61
C ASN A 153 -3.12 33.46 10.80
N ASN A 154 -3.45 32.84 11.94
CA ASN A 154 -4.72 32.15 12.18
C ASN A 154 -5.11 31.27 10.99
N GLN A 155 -4.12 30.59 10.41
CA GLN A 155 -4.36 29.69 9.30
C GLN A 155 -5.03 28.44 9.83
N LEU A 156 -6.12 28.05 9.16
CA LEU A 156 -6.84 26.82 9.44
C LEU A 156 -6.11 25.65 8.77
N SER A 157 -5.88 24.57 9.50
CA SER A 157 -5.55 23.26 8.96
C SER A 157 -6.61 22.24 9.37
N ILE A 158 -6.84 21.25 8.50
CA ILE A 158 -7.77 20.15 8.75
C ILE A 158 -7.03 18.84 8.44
N ASN A 159 -6.99 17.91 9.40
CA ASN A 159 -6.26 16.65 9.31
C ASN A 159 -4.79 16.84 8.86
N ASP A 160 -4.10 17.79 9.52
CA ASP A 160 -2.72 18.20 9.23
C ASP A 160 -2.48 18.85 7.85
N GLU A 161 -3.50 18.99 7.01
CA GLU A 161 -3.43 19.69 5.73
C GLU A 161 -3.74 21.18 5.92
N ARG A 162 -2.81 22.05 5.52
CA ARG A 162 -3.00 23.50 5.55
C ARG A 162 -4.04 23.92 4.53
N THR A 163 -5.09 24.61 4.99
CA THR A 163 -6.05 25.23 4.09
C THR A 163 -5.54 26.61 3.64
N GLY A 164 -6.11 27.14 2.56
CA GLY A 164 -5.91 28.54 2.15
C GLY A 164 -6.69 29.56 2.99
N ILE A 165 -7.32 29.13 4.10
CA ILE A 165 -8.19 29.97 4.92
C ILE A 165 -7.38 30.61 6.04
N TYR A 166 -7.32 31.93 5.99
CA TYR A 166 -6.77 32.79 7.02
C TYR A 166 -7.90 33.61 7.63
N ILE A 167 -7.90 33.72 8.96
CA ILE A 167 -8.92 34.46 9.70
C ILE A 167 -8.31 35.73 10.26
N THR A 168 -8.73 36.88 9.74
CA THR A 168 -8.31 38.19 10.21
C THR A 168 -9.35 38.81 11.13
N PHE A 169 -8.96 39.86 11.87
CA PHE A 169 -9.91 40.59 12.70
C PHE A 169 -11.02 41.26 11.86
N ASP A 170 -10.68 41.76 10.68
CA ASP A 170 -11.62 42.38 9.73
C ASP A 170 -12.68 41.41 9.20
N ASP A 171 -12.37 40.11 9.17
CA ASP A 171 -13.34 39.08 8.81
C ASP A 171 -14.40 38.90 9.91
N VAL A 172 -14.06 39.18 11.17
CA VAL A 172 -14.97 38.97 12.32
C VAL A 172 -15.70 40.24 12.74
N SER A 173 -15.14 41.42 12.43
CA SER A 173 -15.71 42.71 12.82
C SER A 173 -16.90 43.16 11.95
N ASN A 174 -17.09 42.55 10.78
CA ASN A 174 -18.19 42.84 9.87
C ASN A 174 -19.06 41.58 9.68
N ASP A 175 -20.37 41.69 9.90
CA ASP A 175 -21.29 40.54 9.89
C ASP A 175 -21.35 39.82 8.54
N ASP A 176 -21.32 40.54 7.42
CA ASP A 176 -21.34 39.93 6.07
C ASP A 176 -20.05 39.16 5.80
N ARG A 177 -18.90 39.75 6.16
CA ARG A 177 -17.59 39.08 6.02
C ARG A 177 -17.46 37.89 6.95
N LYS A 178 -18.01 38.00 8.16
CA LYS A 178 -18.04 36.93 9.16
C LYS A 178 -18.81 35.74 8.62
N HIS A 179 -20.01 36.00 8.07
CA HIS A 179 -20.81 34.96 7.43
C HIS A 179 -20.05 34.32 6.26
N LEU A 180 -19.46 35.11 5.37
CA LEU A 180 -18.73 34.59 4.22
C LEU A 180 -17.51 33.74 4.63
N LYS A 181 -16.76 34.18 5.64
CA LYS A 181 -15.63 33.42 6.19
C LYS A 181 -16.10 32.13 6.88
N MET A 182 -17.22 32.18 7.59
CA MET A 182 -17.82 31.02 8.22
C MET A 182 -18.27 29.98 7.20
N GLU A 183 -18.91 30.39 6.10
CA GLU A 183 -19.24 29.48 4.98
C GLU A 183 -17.98 28.84 4.38
N GLN A 184 -16.92 29.63 4.16
CA GLN A 184 -15.63 29.08 3.66
C GLN A 184 -15.07 27.98 4.59
N ILE A 185 -15.12 28.20 5.90
CA ILE A 185 -14.67 27.21 6.89
C ILE A 185 -15.56 25.97 6.82
N LYS A 186 -16.89 26.14 6.76
CA LYS A 186 -17.84 25.03 6.68
C LYS A 186 -17.64 24.20 5.42
N GLU A 187 -17.55 24.83 4.26
CA GLU A 187 -17.28 24.15 2.99
C GLU A 187 -15.98 23.35 3.03
N SER A 188 -14.93 23.88 3.65
CA SER A 188 -13.65 23.18 3.79
C SER A 188 -13.77 21.92 4.66
N ILE A 189 -14.53 22.00 5.76
CA ILE A 189 -14.77 20.84 6.64
C ILE A 189 -15.68 19.82 5.95
N GLU A 190 -16.75 20.28 5.29
CA GLU A 190 -17.71 19.42 4.60
C GLU A 190 -17.08 18.66 3.43
N LYS A 191 -16.16 19.28 2.68
CA LYS A 191 -15.37 18.57 1.66
C LYS A 191 -14.59 17.37 2.23
N VAL A 192 -14.04 17.52 3.44
CA VAL A 192 -13.33 16.42 4.13
C VAL A 192 -14.31 15.32 4.56
N LEU A 193 -15.55 15.69 4.91
CA LEU A 193 -16.61 14.75 5.25
C LEU A 193 -17.19 14.01 4.03
N GLU A 194 -17.22 14.65 2.86
CA GLU A 194 -17.81 14.12 1.61
C GLU A 194 -16.83 13.24 0.81
N ASN A 195 -15.53 13.51 0.86
CA ASN A 195 -14.51 12.83 0.05
C ASN A 195 -14.17 11.39 0.49
N ARG A 196 -14.97 10.74 1.36
CA ARG A 196 -14.71 9.35 1.79
C ARG A 196 -15.76 8.35 1.35
N GLU A 197 -15.27 7.25 0.75
CA GLU A 197 -16.04 6.03 0.54
C GLU A 197 -16.12 5.21 1.84
N GLY A 198 -17.33 4.78 2.20
CA GLY A 198 -17.60 4.02 3.42
C GLY A 198 -18.21 4.92 4.51
N GLY A 199 -19.53 4.80 4.67
CA GLY A 199 -20.30 5.58 5.64
C GLY A 199 -19.83 5.36 7.06
N TYR A 200 -19.15 6.36 7.62
CA TYR A 200 -18.92 6.45 9.05
C TYR A 200 -20.25 6.53 9.80
N THR A 201 -20.34 5.92 10.97
CA THR A 201 -21.53 6.06 11.82
C THR A 201 -21.47 7.33 12.65
N PHE A 202 -20.26 7.74 13.04
CA PHE A 202 -20.01 8.88 13.89
C PHE A 202 -18.80 9.69 13.39
N VAL A 203 -18.78 10.99 13.68
CA VAL A 203 -17.67 11.90 13.40
C VAL A 203 -17.25 12.55 14.70
N LEU A 204 -15.96 12.61 14.96
CA LEU A 204 -15.39 13.42 16.03
C LEU A 204 -14.61 14.58 15.41
N MET A 205 -15.10 15.80 15.61
CA MET A 205 -14.43 17.04 15.24
C MET A 205 -13.66 17.59 16.45
N THR A 206 -12.34 17.74 16.31
CA THR A 206 -11.48 18.33 17.32
C THR A 206 -11.08 19.72 16.87
N LEU A 207 -11.22 20.74 17.73
CA LEU A 207 -10.60 22.05 17.51
C LEU A 207 -9.41 22.22 18.47
N SER A 208 -8.23 22.43 17.90
CA SER A 208 -6.99 22.66 18.64
C SER A 208 -6.29 23.98 18.27
N GLU A 209 -5.51 24.48 19.21
CA GLU A 209 -4.70 25.70 19.07
C GLU A 209 -3.22 25.33 19.05
N GLU A 210 -2.52 25.69 17.99
CA GLU A 210 -1.06 25.61 17.92
C GLU A 210 -0.50 26.99 18.27
N GLY A 211 -0.02 27.15 19.51
CA GLY A 211 0.54 28.41 20.03
C GLY A 211 -0.52 29.41 20.53
N ASN A 212 -0.25 30.71 20.34
CA ASN A 212 -1.12 31.82 20.73
C ASN A 212 -2.09 32.20 19.59
N VAL A 213 -3.23 31.51 19.52
CA VAL A 213 -4.29 31.81 18.55
C VAL A 213 -5.16 32.96 19.05
N TYR A 214 -5.59 33.84 18.15
CA TYR A 214 -6.50 34.91 18.51
C TYR A 214 -7.90 34.37 18.82
N ARG A 215 -8.50 34.84 19.92
CA ARG A 215 -9.84 34.42 20.36
C ARG A 215 -10.93 34.60 19.30
N TYR A 216 -10.84 35.64 18.47
CA TYR A 216 -11.82 35.87 17.40
C TYR A 216 -11.79 34.76 16.36
N ALA A 217 -10.60 34.27 15.99
CA ALA A 217 -10.44 33.21 15.00
C ALA A 217 -10.91 31.88 15.56
N TYR A 218 -10.53 31.58 16.80
CA TYR A 218 -11.00 30.40 17.51
C TYR A 218 -12.53 30.35 17.59
N ASN A 219 -13.17 31.45 18.00
CA ASN A 219 -14.62 31.51 18.12
C ASN A 219 -15.31 31.30 16.77
N LEU A 220 -14.78 31.90 15.70
CA LEU A 220 -15.37 31.75 14.36
C LEU A 220 -15.36 30.30 13.89
N VAL A 221 -14.23 29.61 14.03
CA VAL A 221 -14.13 28.18 13.69
C VAL A 221 -15.01 27.33 14.59
N TRP A 222 -15.05 27.62 15.89
CA TRP A 222 -15.90 26.90 16.83
C TRP A 222 -17.39 27.05 16.53
N ASP A 223 -17.81 28.23 16.08
CA ASP A 223 -19.19 28.48 15.67
C ASP A 223 -19.52 27.75 14.35
N ALA A 224 -18.59 27.72 13.39
CA ALA A 224 -18.74 26.90 12.18
C ALA A 224 -18.93 25.41 12.52
N ILE A 225 -18.13 24.85 13.44
CA ILE A 225 -18.26 23.45 13.91
C ILE A 225 -19.64 23.19 14.51
N LYS A 226 -20.18 24.13 15.31
CA LYS A 226 -21.52 23.98 15.89
C LYS A 226 -22.61 23.96 14.82
N GLU A 227 -22.49 24.77 13.77
CA GLU A 227 -23.46 24.79 12.68
C GLU A 227 -23.42 23.50 11.86
N ILE A 228 -22.24 22.94 11.64
CA ILE A 228 -22.08 21.61 11.01
C ILE A 228 -22.75 20.54 11.87
N GLU A 229 -22.50 20.51 13.18
CA GLU A 229 -23.18 19.57 14.08
C GLU A 229 -24.71 19.76 14.08
N ALA A 230 -25.19 21.00 14.04
CA ALA A 230 -26.63 21.27 13.95
C ALA A 230 -27.24 20.77 12.63
N LYS A 231 -26.48 20.82 11.52
CA LYS A 231 -26.88 20.32 10.20
C LYS A 231 -26.92 18.79 10.13
N TYR A 232 -25.92 18.11 10.69
CA TYR A 232 -25.77 16.64 10.57
C TYR A 232 -26.28 15.84 11.77
N GLY A 233 -26.60 16.50 12.88
CA GLY A 233 -27.16 15.91 14.09
C GLY A 233 -26.12 15.61 15.18
N ALA A 234 -26.44 15.99 16.42
CA ALA A 234 -25.60 15.74 17.60
C ALA A 234 -25.53 14.24 18.01
N ASP A 235 -26.34 13.40 17.38
CA ASP A 235 -26.31 11.95 17.49
C ASP A 235 -25.16 11.32 16.67
N LYS A 236 -24.66 12.05 15.66
CA LYS A 236 -23.63 11.58 14.73
C LYS A 236 -22.35 12.40 14.79
N MET A 237 -22.45 13.68 15.12
CA MET A 237 -21.32 14.62 15.17
C MET A 237 -20.99 14.96 16.61
N PHE A 238 -19.78 14.62 17.03
CA PHE A 238 -19.22 14.97 18.33
C PHE A 238 -18.17 16.06 18.15
N LYS A 239 -18.15 17.04 19.05
CA LYS A 239 -17.15 18.12 19.05
C LYS A 239 -16.36 18.12 20.34
N THR A 240 -15.05 18.29 20.23
CA THR A 240 -14.15 18.40 21.39
C THR A 240 -13.17 19.56 21.23
N LYS A 241 -12.76 20.11 22.37
CA LYS A 241 -11.72 21.13 22.46
C LYS A 241 -10.48 20.47 22.99
N TYR A 242 -9.41 20.47 22.22
CA TYR A 242 -8.14 19.96 22.67
C TYR A 242 -7.12 21.08 22.70
N LYS A 243 -6.49 21.28 23.86
CA LYS A 243 -5.33 22.16 23.95
C LYS A 243 -4.11 21.28 23.86
N SER A 244 -3.40 21.30 22.72
CA SER A 244 -2.14 20.58 22.61
C SER A 244 -1.23 21.00 23.77
N PRO A 245 -0.71 20.04 24.56
CA PRO A 245 0.24 20.38 25.61
C PRO A 245 1.40 21.12 24.95
N LYS A 246 1.69 22.33 25.41
CA LYS A 246 2.84 23.10 24.93
C LYS A 246 4.06 22.21 25.11
N MET A 247 4.66 21.74 24.01
CA MET A 247 6.05 21.31 24.05
C MET A 247 6.84 22.57 24.35
N THR A 248 7.10 22.81 25.64
CA THR A 248 8.19 23.69 26.04
C THR A 248 9.45 23.03 25.50
N THR A 249 9.92 23.52 24.35
CA THR A 249 11.32 23.45 24.00
C THR A 249 12.07 24.11 25.15
N SER A 250 12.51 23.28 26.10
CA SER A 250 13.39 23.69 27.18
C SER A 250 14.62 24.26 26.53
N GLU A 251 14.89 25.51 26.89
CA GLU A 251 16.01 26.36 26.54
C GLU A 251 17.32 25.58 26.41
N ALA A 252 17.98 25.80 25.27
CA ALA A 252 19.42 25.69 25.19
C ALA A 252 20.01 26.80 26.05
N ASP A 253 20.63 26.42 27.17
CA ASP A 253 21.78 27.06 27.81
C ASP A 253 22.53 26.01 28.63
#